data_AF-A0A7Z9KK69-F1
#
_entry.id   AF-A0A7Z9KK69-F1
#
_cell.length_a   1.000
_cell.length_b   1.000
_cell.length_c   1.000
_cell.angle_alpha   90.00
_cell.angle_beta   90.00
_cell.angle_gamma   90.00
#
_symmetry.space_group_name_H-M   'P 1'
#
loop_
_entity.id
_entity.type
_entity.pdbx_description
1 polymer ?
#
loop_
_entity_poly.entity_id
_entity_poly.type
_entity_poly.pdbx_seq_one_letter_code
_entity_poly.pdbx_strand_id
1 'polypeptide(L)'
;MISDFEKKNDGDDSKSNSENFFLYAADLSKKPIGVRRKLKAVPEEKTGDSKFKSRKVTSQQNLSAQKSKLKTQNSIPLPWKRQSNVGNTSSEEYTFGPPPKTSKKLKQRRSASQRNMSSESFGEHGKLMLEALRIPEKGRSIYAFTHGFHPYPGRFHPDLPKILLKQFPAGSKVFDPFMGGGTVLLEGLLWEHQVFGNDLNQIANMVSRERCRWISEKNAGRVWQAFEEVRERVKTRSFEKRSVQRRNINWLSKFHPPYLFVELLHWIDGIENLRSANERNTLRAVFSSLIVKFSNKISETSEFTKPPSFPKGAVGKWMERKTQELLNNQLELAKRIPKTIPAVLWNENILELVGPEENAIDCTITSPPFPGTYDYLELHELRMKWLDISSGPLSSGEITNRNYSPRQWKQVFREFMLKLRRWTAEEGVCYLLLGDWIENNKRVSGLKFTHKYSDSVGWKVAGSASVEREIFDSNLRLAFGESGKWEHLILLRQ
;
A
#
# COMPACT_ATOMS: atom_id res chain seq x y z
N MET A 1 -22.84 37.46 52.26
CA MET A 1 -23.58 38.40 51.39
C MET A 1 -23.41 37.87 49.96
N ILE A 2 -24.19 36.89 49.51
CA ILE A 2 -25.53 37.02 48.89
C ILE A 2 -25.60 38.19 47.90
N SER A 3 -25.61 37.86 46.62
CA SER A 3 -26.69 38.25 45.71
C SER A 3 -26.63 37.40 44.43
N ASP A 4 -27.66 36.57 44.29
CA ASP A 4 -28.04 35.82 43.09
C ASP A 4 -28.31 36.74 41.89
N PHE A 5 -28.04 36.25 40.68
CA PHE A 5 -28.92 36.48 39.52
C PHE A 5 -28.85 35.30 38.55
N GLU A 6 -30.03 34.90 38.10
CA GLU A 6 -30.40 33.63 37.50
C GLU A 6 -30.01 33.42 36.02
N LYS A 7 -29.84 32.12 35.71
CA LYS A 7 -30.29 31.36 34.52
C LYS A 7 -30.18 31.99 33.12
N LYS A 8 -29.43 31.30 32.26
CA LYS A 8 -29.95 30.80 30.97
C LYS A 8 -29.26 29.47 30.61
N ASN A 9 -30.07 28.41 30.59
CA ASN A 9 -29.79 27.15 29.94
C ASN A 9 -29.94 27.35 28.43
N ASP A 10 -28.89 27.07 27.65
CA ASP A 10 -29.04 26.76 26.23
C ASP A 10 -28.67 25.30 26.03
N GLY A 11 -29.73 24.51 25.78
CA GLY A 11 -29.65 23.10 25.42
C GLY A 11 -29.06 22.96 24.01
N ASP A 12 -28.11 22.04 23.91
CA ASP A 12 -27.55 21.49 22.70
C ASP A 12 -28.64 20.72 21.93
N ASP A 13 -29.17 21.34 20.87
CA ASP A 13 -30.14 20.74 19.96
C ASP A 13 -29.49 20.59 18.57
N SER A 14 -28.39 19.84 18.50
CA SER A 14 -27.76 19.42 17.24
C SER A 14 -28.52 18.22 16.63
N LYS A 15 -29.72 18.49 16.12
CA LYS A 15 -30.43 17.56 15.22
C LYS A 15 -29.55 17.27 14.01
N SER A 16 -29.02 16.05 13.94
CA SER A 16 -28.40 15.50 12.75
C SER A 16 -29.45 15.34 11.65
N ASN A 17 -29.56 16.33 10.77
CA ASN A 17 -30.25 16.15 9.49
C ASN A 17 -29.40 15.21 8.63
N SER A 18 -29.64 13.90 8.76
CA SER A 18 -29.23 12.92 7.77
C SER A 18 -30.10 13.10 6.52
N GLU A 19 -29.74 14.05 5.67
CA GLU A 19 -30.31 14.14 4.34
C GLU A 19 -29.94 12.88 3.55
N ASN A 20 -30.91 11.98 3.37
CA ASN A 20 -30.80 10.78 2.56
C ASN A 20 -30.67 11.16 1.08
N PHE A 21 -29.43 11.25 0.60
CA PHE A 21 -29.15 11.40 -0.83
C PHE A 21 -29.11 10.03 -1.52
N PHE A 22 -30.07 9.79 -2.42
CA PHE A 22 -30.06 8.65 -3.33
C PHE A 22 -29.39 9.06 -4.65
N LEU A 23 -28.18 8.57 -4.90
CA LEU A 23 -27.50 8.75 -6.19
C LEU A 23 -27.93 7.63 -7.15
N TYR A 24 -28.75 7.95 -8.14
CA TYR A 24 -29.13 7.00 -9.19
C TYR A 24 -28.19 7.09 -10.39
N ALA A 25 -27.96 5.96 -11.07
CA ALA A 25 -27.15 5.90 -12.29
C ALA A 25 -27.71 6.78 -13.45
N ALA A 26 -28.98 7.19 -13.37
CA ALA A 26 -29.62 8.05 -14.36
C ALA A 26 -29.16 9.53 -14.27
N ASP A 27 -28.80 10.00 -13.08
CA ASP A 27 -28.40 11.39 -12.82
C ASP A 27 -27.02 11.74 -13.40
N LEU A 28 -26.27 10.71 -13.83
CA LEU A 28 -24.92 10.80 -14.36
C LEU A 28 -24.86 10.75 -15.90
N SER A 29 -26.00 10.85 -16.58
CA SER A 29 -26.08 10.85 -18.06
C SER A 29 -25.78 12.22 -18.71
N LYS A 30 -25.78 13.32 -17.94
CA LYS A 30 -25.48 14.65 -18.47
C LYS A 30 -23.96 14.82 -18.66
N LYS A 31 -23.53 14.76 -19.92
CA LYS A 31 -22.18 15.20 -20.33
C LYS A 31 -21.99 16.68 -19.95
N PRO A 32 -20.77 17.13 -19.59
CA PRO A 32 -20.48 18.55 -19.50
C PRO A 32 -20.70 19.20 -20.87
N ILE A 33 -21.40 20.34 -20.89
CA ILE A 33 -21.52 21.21 -22.06
C ILE A 33 -20.12 21.73 -22.38
N GLY A 34 -19.45 21.11 -23.35
CA GLY A 34 -18.21 21.60 -23.90
C GLY A 34 -18.49 22.87 -24.71
N VAL A 35 -17.94 24.00 -24.27
CA VAL A 35 -17.89 25.25 -25.04
C VAL A 35 -17.10 24.97 -26.33
N ARG A 36 -17.81 24.76 -27.44
CA ARG A 36 -17.20 24.71 -28.78
C ARG A 36 -16.90 26.13 -29.23
N ARG A 37 -15.62 26.44 -29.43
CA ARG A 37 -15.15 27.59 -30.22
C ARG A 37 -15.79 27.54 -31.61
N LYS A 38 -16.43 28.65 -32.01
CA LYS A 38 -16.93 28.90 -33.37
C LYS A 38 -15.78 28.82 -34.37
N LEU A 39 -15.94 28.01 -35.42
CA LEU A 39 -15.24 28.19 -36.69
C LEU A 39 -16.30 28.25 -37.80
N LYS A 40 -16.08 29.21 -38.70
CA LYS A 40 -16.99 29.71 -39.74
C LYS A 40 -17.32 28.65 -40.80
N ALA A 41 -18.53 28.79 -41.35
CA ALA A 41 -19.08 28.02 -42.47
C ALA A 41 -18.53 28.48 -43.83
N VAL A 42 -18.50 27.57 -44.80
CA VAL A 42 -18.75 27.76 -46.26
C VAL A 42 -19.35 26.44 -46.82
N PRO A 43 -20.27 26.44 -47.82
CA PRO A 43 -21.28 25.38 -48.02
C PRO A 43 -21.14 24.56 -49.33
N GLU A 44 -22.11 23.63 -49.50
CA GLU A 44 -22.54 22.85 -50.69
C GLU A 44 -21.71 21.59 -51.01
N GLU A 45 -22.26 20.43 -51.42
CA GLU A 45 -23.34 20.20 -52.40
C GLU A 45 -24.00 18.79 -52.25
N LYS A 46 -25.12 18.58 -52.94
CA LYS A 46 -26.04 17.41 -52.88
C LYS A 46 -25.57 16.20 -53.71
N THR A 47 -26.04 14.99 -53.34
CA THR A 47 -26.63 13.93 -54.21
C THR A 47 -26.89 12.68 -53.32
N GLY A 48 -28.12 12.15 -53.25
CA GLY A 48 -28.59 10.95 -53.99
C GLY A 48 -27.98 9.65 -53.41
N ASP A 49 -28.67 8.57 -53.03
CA ASP A 49 -30.01 8.11 -53.35
C ASP A 49 -30.38 6.90 -52.43
N SER A 50 -31.68 6.58 -52.42
CA SER A 50 -32.42 5.34 -52.12
C SER A 50 -31.61 4.03 -51.87
N LYS A 51 -31.98 3.01 -51.06
CA LYS A 51 -33.29 2.38 -50.78
C LYS A 51 -33.07 1.14 -49.86
N PHE A 52 -34.20 0.60 -49.40
CA PHE A 52 -34.50 -0.79 -49.00
C PHE A 52 -34.39 -1.26 -47.53
N LYS A 53 -35.61 -1.41 -46.97
CA LYS A 53 -36.02 -2.20 -45.81
C LYS A 53 -35.84 -3.71 -46.09
N SER A 54 -35.56 -4.48 -45.04
CA SER A 54 -36.35 -5.70 -44.77
C SER A 54 -36.33 -6.06 -43.28
N ARG A 55 -37.52 -6.40 -42.77
CA ARG A 55 -37.83 -7.00 -41.46
C ARG A 55 -38.03 -8.51 -41.67
N LYS A 56 -37.66 -9.32 -40.67
CA LYS A 56 -38.40 -10.52 -40.16
C LYS A 56 -37.68 -11.02 -38.89
N VAL A 57 -38.27 -10.95 -37.69
CA VAL A 57 -39.25 -11.87 -37.05
C VAL A 57 -38.59 -13.21 -36.65
N THR A 58 -38.14 -13.39 -35.39
CA THR A 58 -38.74 -14.06 -34.20
C THR A 58 -38.85 -15.59 -34.22
N SER A 59 -38.28 -16.24 -33.20
CA SER A 59 -38.78 -17.46 -32.49
C SER A 59 -38.02 -17.60 -31.15
N GLN A 60 -38.64 -17.35 -30.00
CA GLN A 60 -39.26 -18.32 -29.06
C GLN A 60 -38.35 -19.52 -28.69
N GLN A 61 -37.79 -19.50 -27.47
CA GLN A 61 -38.25 -20.17 -26.23
C GLN A 61 -37.92 -21.67 -26.18
N ASN A 62 -37.13 -22.06 -25.16
CA ASN A 62 -37.33 -23.32 -24.45
C ASN A 62 -36.75 -23.22 -23.03
N LEU A 63 -37.65 -23.30 -22.05
CA LEU A 63 -37.41 -23.58 -20.65
C LEU A 63 -37.32 -25.11 -20.47
N SER A 64 -36.33 -25.60 -19.72
CA SER A 64 -36.50 -26.86 -18.97
C SER A 64 -35.62 -26.89 -17.73
N ALA A 65 -36.10 -27.65 -16.75
CA ALA A 65 -35.93 -27.45 -15.32
C ALA A 65 -34.73 -28.18 -14.68
N GLN A 66 -34.39 -27.65 -13.49
CA GLN A 66 -33.71 -28.23 -12.32
C GLN A 66 -33.19 -29.68 -12.36
N LYS A 67 -31.93 -29.84 -11.90
CA LYS A 67 -31.58 -30.85 -10.88
C LYS A 67 -30.30 -30.44 -10.15
N SER A 68 -30.45 -30.11 -8.87
CA SER A 68 -29.39 -29.88 -7.90
C SER A 68 -28.69 -31.20 -7.56
N LYS A 69 -27.40 -31.31 -7.87
CA LYS A 69 -26.47 -32.25 -7.21
C LYS A 69 -25.45 -31.43 -6.44
N LEU A 70 -25.45 -31.55 -5.12
CA LEU A 70 -24.31 -31.16 -4.28
C LEU A 70 -23.08 -31.91 -4.80
N LYS A 71 -22.23 -31.21 -5.53
CA LYS A 71 -20.86 -31.66 -5.79
C LYS A 71 -20.02 -31.27 -4.58
N THR A 72 -19.35 -32.25 -4.00
CA THR A 72 -18.11 -32.05 -3.25
C THR A 72 -17.28 -30.98 -3.96
N GLN A 73 -16.85 -29.95 -3.22
CA GLN A 73 -16.08 -28.81 -3.74
C GLN A 73 -14.73 -29.29 -4.27
N ASN A 74 -14.70 -29.81 -5.49
CA ASN A 74 -13.51 -29.85 -6.31
C ASN A 74 -13.18 -28.38 -6.62
N SER A 75 -12.07 -27.90 -6.07
CA SER A 75 -11.57 -26.54 -6.29
C SER A 75 -11.52 -26.26 -7.79
N ILE A 76 -12.12 -25.14 -8.21
CA ILE A 76 -12.06 -24.68 -9.60
C ILE A 76 -10.59 -24.46 -9.94
N PRO A 77 -10.03 -25.14 -10.97
CA PRO A 77 -8.64 -24.93 -11.37
C PRO A 77 -8.46 -23.50 -11.86
N LEU A 78 -7.32 -22.88 -11.53
CA LEU A 78 -7.01 -21.50 -11.90
C LEU A 78 -7.04 -21.34 -13.43
N PRO A 79 -7.91 -20.47 -13.98
CA PRO A 79 -8.21 -20.48 -15.42
C PRO A 79 -7.00 -20.18 -16.30
N TRP A 80 -6.04 -19.39 -15.82
CA TRP A 80 -4.82 -19.04 -16.58
C TRP A 80 -3.73 -20.11 -16.59
N LYS A 81 -3.76 -21.11 -15.68
CA LYS A 81 -2.80 -22.22 -15.74
C LYS A 81 -3.05 -23.18 -16.91
N ARG A 82 -4.26 -23.18 -17.48
CA ARG A 82 -4.58 -24.00 -18.67
C ARG A 82 -4.02 -23.40 -19.97
N GLN A 83 -3.69 -22.10 -19.99
CA GLN A 83 -3.21 -21.39 -21.17
C GLN A 83 -1.68 -21.41 -21.32
N SER A 84 -0.92 -21.79 -20.28
CA SER A 84 0.55 -21.76 -20.29
C SER A 84 1.24 -22.92 -21.02
N ASN A 85 0.49 -23.83 -21.66
CA ASN A 85 1.06 -24.90 -22.50
C ASN A 85 1.22 -24.51 -23.98
N VAL A 86 1.10 -23.22 -24.31
CA VAL A 86 1.39 -22.69 -25.65
C VAL A 86 2.51 -21.66 -25.53
N GLY A 87 3.70 -22.04 -26.02
CA GLY A 87 4.85 -21.18 -26.36
C GLY A 87 5.10 -19.93 -25.49
N ASN A 88 6.05 -20.04 -24.55
CA ASN A 88 6.62 -18.92 -23.82
C ASN A 88 7.20 -17.87 -24.79
N THR A 89 6.52 -16.74 -24.94
CA THR A 89 7.17 -15.47 -25.29
C THR A 89 7.13 -14.59 -24.04
N SER A 90 8.30 -14.32 -23.48
CA SER A 90 8.51 -13.48 -22.31
C SER A 90 8.19 -12.02 -22.64
N SER A 91 6.92 -11.60 -22.51
CA SER A 91 6.58 -10.19 -22.40
C SER A 91 6.41 -9.85 -20.92
N GLU A 92 7.41 -9.19 -20.35
CA GLU A 92 7.35 -8.59 -19.01
C GLU A 92 6.29 -7.48 -19.00
N GLU A 93 5.03 -7.83 -18.71
CA GLU A 93 3.91 -6.89 -18.67
C GLU A 93 3.78 -6.32 -17.25
N TYR A 94 4.54 -5.26 -16.96
CA TYR A 94 4.52 -4.57 -15.67
C TYR A 94 3.23 -3.75 -15.47
N THR A 95 2.43 -4.10 -14.46
CA THR A 95 1.09 -3.55 -14.16
C THR A 95 1.07 -2.19 -13.44
N PHE A 96 2.22 -1.53 -13.22
CA PHE A 96 2.24 -0.13 -12.76
C PHE A 96 2.35 0.85 -13.94
N GLY A 97 1.23 1.00 -14.65
CA GLY A 97 1.06 1.96 -15.73
C GLY A 97 0.48 1.29 -16.99
N PRO A 98 -0.21 2.04 -17.87
CA PRO A 98 -0.49 1.52 -19.20
C PRO A 98 0.85 1.32 -19.95
N PRO A 99 0.98 0.30 -20.82
CA PRO A 99 2.08 0.28 -21.77
C PRO A 99 2.04 1.58 -22.59
N PRO A 100 3.19 2.22 -22.85
CA PRO A 100 3.21 3.48 -23.59
C PRO A 100 2.57 3.27 -24.97
N LYS A 101 1.62 4.14 -25.33
CA LYS A 101 0.89 4.10 -26.63
C LYS A 101 1.77 4.45 -27.85
N THR A 102 3.09 4.50 -27.68
CA THR A 102 4.03 4.93 -28.70
C THR A 102 5.22 3.97 -28.76
N SER A 103 5.54 3.46 -29.94
CA SER A 103 6.77 2.70 -30.24
C SER A 103 8.06 3.53 -30.11
N LYS A 104 7.95 4.85 -29.88
CA LYS A 104 9.07 5.66 -29.40
C LYS A 104 9.46 5.13 -28.03
N LYS A 105 10.69 4.60 -27.91
CA LYS A 105 11.39 4.40 -26.63
C LYS A 105 11.34 5.73 -25.87
N LEU A 106 10.30 5.94 -25.07
CA LEU A 106 10.29 6.98 -24.07
C LEU A 106 11.53 6.72 -23.23
N LYS A 107 12.43 7.71 -23.13
CA LYS A 107 13.53 7.65 -22.17
C LYS A 107 12.88 7.31 -20.84
N GLN A 108 13.08 6.06 -20.39
CA GLN A 108 12.67 5.60 -19.07
C GLN A 108 13.08 6.71 -18.11
N ARG A 109 12.13 7.27 -17.34
CA ARG A 109 12.51 8.17 -16.25
C ARG A 109 13.44 7.36 -15.37
N ARG A 110 14.75 7.62 -15.50
CA ARG A 110 15.76 7.05 -14.61
C ARG A 110 15.30 7.43 -13.21
N SER A 111 15.25 6.46 -12.30
CA SER A 111 15.39 6.82 -10.88
C SER A 111 16.61 7.72 -10.80
N ALA A 112 16.52 8.85 -10.09
CA ALA A 112 17.65 9.77 -9.93
C ALA A 112 18.90 8.92 -9.66
N SER A 113 19.82 8.90 -10.63
CA SER A 113 20.95 7.99 -10.56
C SER A 113 21.78 8.43 -9.38
N GLN A 114 21.88 7.58 -8.36
CA GLN A 114 22.65 7.87 -7.15
C GLN A 114 24.15 7.99 -7.41
N ARG A 115 24.58 7.73 -8.66
CA ARG A 115 25.97 7.66 -9.12
C ARG A 115 26.80 8.91 -8.80
N ASN A 116 26.15 10.06 -8.64
CA ASN A 116 26.80 11.34 -8.35
C ASN A 116 26.46 11.90 -6.96
N MET A 117 25.81 11.13 -6.08
CA MET A 117 25.46 11.61 -4.74
C MET A 117 26.59 11.32 -3.76
N SER A 118 26.84 12.27 -2.87
CA SER A 118 27.82 12.13 -1.80
C SER A 118 27.44 10.95 -0.90
N SER A 119 28.44 10.21 -0.45
CA SER A 119 28.23 9.10 0.47
C SER A 119 29.43 8.88 1.37
N GLU A 120 29.17 8.42 2.58
CA GLU A 120 30.16 8.12 3.60
C GLU A 120 29.80 6.80 4.29
N SER A 121 30.79 6.11 4.84
CA SER A 121 30.56 4.90 5.63
C SER A 121 31.72 4.66 6.58
N PHE A 122 31.44 4.11 7.76
CA PHE A 122 32.45 3.68 8.71
C PHE A 122 32.03 2.40 9.45
N GLY A 123 32.98 1.81 10.17
CA GLY A 123 32.80 0.52 10.85
C GLY A 123 33.00 -0.66 9.90
N GLU A 124 33.12 -1.85 10.49
CA GLU A 124 33.39 -3.11 9.77
C GLU A 124 32.36 -3.38 8.65
N HIS A 125 31.08 -3.15 8.94
CA HIS A 125 29.98 -3.33 7.99
C HIS A 125 29.71 -2.10 7.10
N GLY A 126 30.50 -1.03 7.18
CA GLY A 126 30.22 0.24 6.49
C GLY A 126 30.04 0.09 4.98
N LYS A 127 30.92 -0.67 4.31
CA LYS A 127 30.85 -0.90 2.85
C LYS A 127 29.61 -1.70 2.45
N LEU A 128 29.28 -2.75 3.20
CA LEU A 128 28.09 -3.57 2.99
C LEU A 128 26.81 -2.73 3.15
N MET A 129 26.74 -1.94 4.22
CA MET A 129 25.61 -1.06 4.47
C MET A 129 25.47 0.01 3.38
N LEU A 130 26.58 0.51 2.85
CA LEU A 130 26.55 1.47 1.74
C LEU A 130 26.04 0.83 0.45
N GLU A 131 26.39 -0.43 0.19
CA GLU A 131 25.82 -1.21 -0.91
C GLU A 131 24.30 -1.41 -0.72
N ALA A 132 23.88 -1.79 0.48
CA ALA A 132 22.47 -2.00 0.83
C ALA A 132 21.63 -0.71 0.73
N LEU A 133 22.19 0.43 1.14
CA LEU A 133 21.50 1.72 1.17
C LEU A 133 21.37 2.35 -0.22
N ARG A 134 22.27 2.01 -1.15
CA ARG A 134 22.25 2.51 -2.52
C ARG A 134 21.18 1.82 -3.35
N ILE A 135 20.44 2.61 -4.15
CA ILE A 135 19.48 2.04 -5.09
C ILE A 135 20.24 1.50 -6.30
N PRO A 136 20.12 0.20 -6.66
CA PRO A 136 20.86 -0.36 -7.78
C PRO A 136 20.45 0.28 -9.11
N GLU A 137 21.44 0.53 -9.98
CA GLU A 137 21.22 1.13 -11.30
C GLU A 137 20.52 0.18 -12.31
N LYS A 138 20.59 -1.13 -12.08
CA LYS A 138 20.06 -2.19 -12.96
C LYS A 138 19.36 -3.27 -12.14
N GLY A 139 18.21 -3.73 -12.63
CA GLY A 139 17.46 -4.85 -12.03
C GLY A 139 16.53 -4.39 -10.91
N ARG A 140 15.24 -4.22 -11.24
CA ARG A 140 14.22 -3.86 -10.25
C ARG A 140 13.76 -5.12 -9.51
N SER A 141 14.44 -5.45 -8.40
CA SER A 141 13.91 -6.45 -7.44
C SER A 141 12.56 -6.02 -6.84
N ILE A 142 12.17 -4.74 -6.96
CA ILE A 142 10.90 -4.18 -6.45
C ILE A 142 9.62 -4.88 -6.90
N TYR A 143 9.68 -5.71 -7.93
CA TYR A 143 8.53 -6.48 -8.46
C TYR A 143 8.73 -8.00 -8.37
N ALA A 144 9.84 -8.47 -7.80
CA ALA A 144 10.03 -9.91 -7.57
C ALA A 144 9.01 -10.40 -6.53
N PHE A 145 8.46 -11.60 -6.76
CA PHE A 145 7.43 -12.20 -5.92
C PHE A 145 6.31 -11.19 -5.60
N THR A 146 5.93 -11.05 -4.33
CA THR A 146 4.84 -10.20 -3.88
C THR A 146 5.27 -8.76 -3.54
N HIS A 147 6.52 -8.36 -3.77
CA HIS A 147 6.96 -6.97 -3.51
C HIS A 147 6.15 -5.93 -4.29
N GLY A 148 5.69 -6.29 -5.49
CA GLY A 148 4.88 -5.47 -6.37
C GLY A 148 3.37 -5.48 -6.07
N PHE A 149 2.93 -6.24 -5.06
CA PHE A 149 1.49 -6.45 -4.83
C PHE A 149 0.74 -5.14 -4.50
N HIS A 150 1.26 -4.35 -3.57
CA HIS A 150 0.56 -3.17 -3.03
C HIS A 150 1.49 -1.95 -2.96
N PRO A 151 1.05 -0.79 -3.49
CA PRO A 151 1.79 0.46 -3.39
C PRO A 151 1.66 1.06 -1.98
N TYR A 152 2.47 0.54 -1.05
CA TYR A 152 2.59 1.06 0.32
C TYR A 152 3.76 2.08 0.37
N PRO A 153 3.50 3.37 0.68
CA PRO A 153 4.54 4.39 0.78
C PRO A 153 5.47 4.17 1.97
N GLY A 154 6.69 4.72 1.92
CA GLY A 154 7.66 4.60 3.02
C GLY A 154 8.29 3.21 3.22
N ARG A 155 8.21 2.33 2.22
CA ARG A 155 8.82 0.99 2.26
C ARG A 155 10.30 1.02 1.86
N PHE A 156 11.09 0.07 2.39
CA PHE A 156 12.42 -0.22 1.85
C PHE A 156 12.35 -0.71 0.41
N HIS A 157 13.39 -0.39 -0.36
CA HIS A 157 13.73 -1.16 -1.56
C HIS A 157 14.17 -2.57 -1.14
N PRO A 158 13.74 -3.65 -1.82
CA PRO A 158 14.03 -5.02 -1.38
C PRO A 158 15.51 -5.35 -1.21
N ASP A 159 16.38 -4.75 -2.03
CA ASP A 159 17.81 -5.05 -1.97
C ASP A 159 18.45 -4.61 -0.64
N LEU A 160 17.90 -3.61 0.06
CA LEU A 160 18.42 -3.20 1.37
C LEU A 160 18.34 -4.35 2.38
N PRO A 161 17.14 -4.86 2.76
CA PRO A 161 17.08 -6.00 3.67
C PRO A 161 17.69 -7.26 3.07
N LYS A 162 17.58 -7.48 1.75
CA LYS A 162 18.19 -8.66 1.10
C LYS A 162 19.70 -8.76 1.32
N ILE A 163 20.43 -7.65 1.15
CA ILE A 163 21.88 -7.59 1.31
C ILE A 163 22.27 -7.78 2.77
N LEU A 164 21.56 -7.14 3.69
CA LEU A 164 21.83 -7.25 5.13
C LEU A 164 21.54 -8.65 5.67
N LEU A 165 20.39 -9.23 5.31
CA LEU A 165 19.95 -10.52 5.82
C LEU A 165 20.79 -11.70 5.33
N LYS A 166 21.42 -11.56 4.15
CA LYS A 166 22.35 -12.57 3.62
C LYS A 166 23.50 -12.91 4.58
N GLN A 167 23.86 -12.00 5.49
CA GLN A 167 24.93 -12.21 6.47
C GLN A 167 24.54 -13.16 7.62
N PHE A 168 23.24 -13.44 7.79
CA PHE A 168 22.72 -14.24 8.90
C PHE A 168 22.49 -15.69 8.45
N PRO A 169 22.71 -16.68 9.33
CA PRO A 169 22.40 -18.07 9.01
C PRO A 169 20.89 -18.27 8.82
N ALA A 170 20.53 -19.27 8.01
CA ALA A 170 19.14 -19.70 7.89
C ALA A 170 18.56 -20.05 9.27
N GLY A 171 17.30 -19.69 9.51
CA GLY A 171 16.64 -19.87 10.80
C GLY A 171 16.83 -18.74 11.81
N SER A 172 17.69 -17.74 11.56
CA SER A 172 17.80 -16.56 12.43
C SER A 172 16.46 -15.85 12.63
N LYS A 173 16.29 -15.22 13.80
CA LYS A 173 15.11 -14.46 14.20
C LYS A 173 15.28 -12.99 13.78
N VAL A 174 14.46 -12.55 12.83
CA VAL A 174 14.49 -11.21 12.23
C VAL A 174 13.26 -10.42 12.66
N PHE A 175 13.45 -9.18 13.10
CA PHE A 175 12.36 -8.32 13.55
C PHE A 175 12.30 -6.99 12.81
N ASP A 176 11.09 -6.54 12.47
CA ASP A 176 10.83 -5.16 12.04
C ASP A 176 9.66 -4.57 12.87
N PRO A 177 9.94 -3.74 13.90
CA PRO A 177 8.93 -3.12 14.76
C PRO A 177 8.06 -2.05 14.09
N PHE A 178 8.45 -1.60 12.89
CA PHE A 178 7.75 -0.61 12.07
C PHE A 178 7.66 -1.12 10.62
N MET A 179 7.14 -2.35 10.47
CA MET A 179 7.27 -3.14 9.25
C MET A 179 6.71 -2.50 7.97
N GLY A 180 5.79 -1.54 8.10
CA GLY A 180 5.07 -0.97 6.99
C GLY A 180 4.45 -2.08 6.13
N GLY A 181 4.74 -2.07 4.82
CA GLY A 181 4.25 -3.11 3.91
C GLY A 181 4.96 -4.48 4.03
N GLY A 182 5.96 -4.64 4.91
CA GLY A 182 6.60 -5.93 5.19
C GLY A 182 7.72 -6.31 4.23
N THR A 183 8.51 -5.34 3.75
CA THR A 183 9.65 -5.62 2.86
C THR A 183 10.72 -6.47 3.57
N VAL A 184 11.07 -6.12 4.82
CA VAL A 184 12.04 -6.89 5.63
C VAL A 184 11.56 -8.32 5.84
N LEU A 185 10.29 -8.49 6.18
CA LEU A 185 9.70 -9.79 6.47
C LEU A 185 9.72 -10.71 5.25
N LEU A 186 9.35 -10.20 4.07
CA LEU A 186 9.40 -11.00 2.84
C LEU A 186 10.83 -11.42 2.50
N GLU A 187 11.79 -10.50 2.55
CA GLU A 187 13.21 -10.86 2.30
C GLU A 187 13.74 -11.83 3.36
N GLY A 188 13.32 -11.70 4.62
CA GLY A 188 13.69 -12.64 5.67
C GLY A 188 13.14 -14.04 5.43
N LEU A 189 11.88 -14.17 4.99
CA LEU A 189 11.33 -15.47 4.59
C LEU A 189 12.10 -16.08 3.41
N LEU A 190 12.47 -15.27 2.40
CA LEU A 190 13.24 -15.72 1.24
C LEU A 190 14.65 -16.23 1.61
N TRP A 191 15.20 -15.74 2.72
CA TRP A 191 16.44 -16.23 3.35
C TRP A 191 16.21 -17.32 4.41
N GLU A 192 14.99 -17.83 4.52
CA GLU A 192 14.62 -18.92 5.45
C GLU A 192 14.78 -18.55 6.93
N HIS A 193 14.65 -17.26 7.26
CA HIS A 193 14.63 -16.75 8.62
C HIS A 193 13.24 -16.87 9.26
N GLN A 194 13.19 -16.85 10.59
CA GLN A 194 11.96 -16.65 11.36
C GLN A 194 11.70 -15.14 11.45
N VAL A 195 10.60 -14.67 10.87
CA VAL A 195 10.34 -13.23 10.77
C VAL A 195 9.19 -12.78 11.66
N PHE A 196 9.41 -11.66 12.33
CA PHE A 196 8.49 -11.02 13.26
C PHE A 196 8.28 -9.58 12.80
N GLY A 197 7.04 -9.09 12.80
CA GLY A 197 6.72 -7.74 12.37
C GLY A 197 5.71 -7.08 13.27
N ASN A 198 5.87 -5.79 13.52
CA ASN A 198 4.85 -4.96 14.15
C ASN A 198 4.64 -3.69 13.33
N ASP A 199 3.40 -3.20 13.29
CA ASP A 199 3.10 -1.86 12.84
C ASP A 199 1.78 -1.38 13.45
N LEU A 200 1.67 -0.11 13.83
CA LEU A 200 0.43 0.46 14.35
C LEU A 200 -0.65 0.57 13.26
N ASN A 201 -0.26 0.75 12.00
CA ASN A 201 -1.19 0.91 10.89
C ASN A 201 -1.80 -0.44 10.46
N GLN A 202 -3.12 -0.57 10.57
CA GLN A 202 -3.84 -1.76 10.11
C GLN A 202 -3.69 -2.03 8.60
N ILE A 203 -3.46 -1.00 7.78
CA ILE A 203 -3.17 -1.17 6.35
C ILE A 203 -1.81 -1.86 6.16
N ALA A 204 -0.81 -1.49 6.97
CA ALA A 204 0.52 -2.10 6.96
C ALA A 204 0.40 -3.62 7.23
N ASN A 205 -0.28 -3.98 8.31
CA ASN A 205 -0.56 -5.36 8.69
C ASN A 205 -1.26 -6.17 7.59
N MET A 206 -2.33 -5.62 7.00
CA MET A 206 -3.04 -6.27 5.91
C MET A 206 -2.14 -6.51 4.69
N VAL A 207 -1.30 -5.53 4.34
CA VAL A 207 -0.37 -5.62 3.21
C VAL A 207 0.74 -6.63 3.49
N SER A 208 1.38 -6.54 4.65
CA SER A 208 2.44 -7.44 5.10
C SER A 208 1.97 -8.89 5.13
N ARG A 209 0.74 -9.14 5.59
CA ARG A 209 0.15 -10.49 5.59
C ARG A 209 0.10 -11.07 4.19
N GLU A 210 -0.49 -10.38 3.21
CA GLU A 210 -0.58 -10.93 1.85
C GLU A 210 0.79 -10.96 1.14
N ARG A 211 1.69 -10.05 1.46
CA ARG A 211 3.05 -10.05 0.91
C ARG A 211 3.85 -11.26 1.41
N CYS A 212 3.74 -11.59 2.70
CA CYS A 212 4.49 -12.68 3.32
C CYS A 212 3.79 -14.04 3.21
N ARG A 213 2.56 -14.08 2.68
CA ARG A 213 1.77 -15.32 2.59
C ARG A 213 2.12 -16.09 1.33
N TRP A 214 2.52 -17.35 1.49
CA TRP A 214 2.51 -18.33 0.42
C TRP A 214 1.27 -19.23 0.56
N ILE A 215 0.75 -19.72 -0.57
CA ILE A 215 -0.52 -20.45 -0.58
C ILE A 215 -0.41 -21.74 -1.38
N SER A 216 -1.24 -22.73 -1.05
CA SER A 216 -1.45 -23.91 -1.88
C SER A 216 -2.38 -23.61 -3.05
N GLU A 217 -2.32 -24.43 -4.11
CA GLU A 217 -3.22 -24.31 -5.27
C GLU A 217 -4.70 -24.37 -4.88
N LYS A 218 -5.05 -25.24 -3.92
CA LYS A 218 -6.40 -25.34 -3.38
C LYS A 218 -6.88 -24.01 -2.78
N ASN A 219 -6.04 -23.38 -1.97
CA ASN A 219 -6.38 -22.09 -1.35
C ASN A 219 -6.42 -20.95 -2.38
N ALA A 220 -5.53 -20.98 -3.39
CA ALA A 220 -5.59 -20.05 -4.51
C ALA A 220 -6.92 -20.18 -5.28
N GLY A 221 -7.35 -21.41 -5.56
CA GLY A 221 -8.62 -21.70 -6.21
C GLY A 221 -9.82 -21.18 -5.41
N ARG A 222 -9.78 -21.26 -4.07
CA ARG A 222 -10.83 -20.68 -3.21
C ARG A 222 -10.89 -19.16 -3.28
N VAL A 223 -9.75 -18.47 -3.25
CA VAL A 223 -9.70 -17.01 -3.42
C VAL A 223 -10.23 -16.62 -4.80
N TRP A 224 -9.83 -17.35 -5.85
CA TRP A 224 -10.33 -17.09 -7.20
C TRP A 224 -11.84 -17.31 -7.32
N GLN A 225 -12.38 -18.38 -6.73
CA GLN A 225 -13.81 -18.63 -6.70
C GLN A 225 -14.57 -17.52 -5.96
N ALA A 226 -14.04 -17.01 -4.85
CA ALA A 226 -14.62 -15.87 -4.15
C ALA A 226 -14.57 -14.59 -5.01
N PHE A 227 -13.47 -14.36 -5.74
CA PHE A 227 -13.38 -13.26 -6.71
C PHE A 227 -14.48 -13.37 -7.78
N GLU A 228 -14.70 -14.56 -8.33
CA GLU A 228 -15.76 -14.83 -9.31
C GLU A 228 -17.17 -14.58 -8.76
N GLU A 229 -17.43 -14.99 -7.52
CA GLU A 229 -18.69 -14.69 -6.82
C GLU A 229 -18.93 -13.18 -6.70
N VAL A 230 -17.91 -12.43 -6.28
CA VAL A 230 -17.99 -10.96 -6.20
C VAL A 230 -18.20 -10.36 -7.59
N ARG A 231 -17.46 -10.82 -8.59
CA ARG A 231 -17.55 -10.34 -9.97
C ARG A 231 -18.97 -10.49 -10.52
N GLU A 232 -19.60 -11.62 -10.31
CA GLU A 232 -20.97 -11.86 -10.77
C GLU A 232 -21.97 -10.98 -10.03
N ARG A 233 -21.84 -10.87 -8.70
CA ARG A 233 -22.66 -9.97 -7.88
C ARG A 233 -22.57 -8.51 -8.33
N VAL A 234 -21.37 -8.02 -8.66
CA VAL A 234 -21.14 -6.66 -9.17
C VAL A 234 -21.85 -6.47 -10.52
N LYS A 235 -21.77 -7.44 -11.44
CA LYS A 235 -22.48 -7.39 -12.72
C LYS A 235 -23.98 -7.31 -12.52
N THR A 236 -24.57 -8.24 -11.75
CA THR A 236 -26.01 -8.28 -11.48
C THR A 236 -26.51 -6.95 -10.93
N ARG A 237 -25.86 -6.43 -9.89
CA ARG A 237 -26.25 -5.15 -9.27
C ARG A 237 -26.08 -3.95 -10.18
N SER A 238 -25.05 -3.96 -11.03
CA SER A 238 -24.87 -2.92 -12.04
C SER A 238 -26.01 -2.91 -13.06
N PHE A 239 -26.59 -4.06 -13.40
CA PHE A 239 -27.79 -4.12 -14.27
C PHE A 239 -29.04 -3.65 -13.53
N GLU A 240 -29.19 -4.03 -12.26
CA GLU A 240 -30.32 -3.68 -11.40
C GLU A 240 -30.31 -2.22 -10.91
N LYS A 241 -29.22 -1.47 -11.15
CA LYS A 241 -29.01 -0.09 -10.65
C LYS A 241 -29.18 0.00 -9.12
N ARG A 242 -28.75 -1.03 -8.39
CA ARG A 242 -28.88 -1.09 -6.93
C ARG A 242 -28.00 -0.02 -6.25
N SER A 243 -28.56 0.69 -5.29
CA SER A 243 -27.78 1.59 -4.43
C SER A 243 -26.98 0.79 -3.39
N VAL A 244 -25.75 1.20 -3.14
CA VAL A 244 -24.89 0.65 -2.08
C VAL A 244 -24.69 1.73 -1.02
N GLN A 245 -25.01 1.39 0.23
CA GLN A 245 -24.75 2.26 1.37
C GLN A 245 -23.37 1.97 1.94
N ARG A 246 -22.67 3.02 2.39
CA ARG A 246 -21.35 2.87 2.98
C ARG A 246 -21.06 3.98 3.98
N ARG A 247 -20.30 3.67 5.04
CA ARG A 247 -19.76 4.70 5.92
C ARG A 247 -18.86 5.66 5.14
N ASN A 248 -18.87 6.93 5.53
CA ASN A 248 -18.10 8.00 4.89
C ASN A 248 -18.43 8.23 3.39
N ILE A 249 -19.58 7.79 2.87
CA ILE A 249 -19.91 7.86 1.43
C ILE A 249 -19.75 9.27 0.84
N ASN A 250 -20.21 10.30 1.56
CA ASN A 250 -20.11 11.72 1.17
C ASN A 250 -18.67 12.24 1.12
N TRP A 251 -17.80 11.69 1.95
CA TRP A 251 -16.37 12.03 1.95
C TRP A 251 -15.66 11.29 0.82
N LEU A 252 -15.92 9.98 0.65
CA LEU A 252 -15.28 9.14 -0.36
C LEU A 252 -15.61 9.59 -1.79
N SER A 253 -16.83 10.07 -2.05
CA SER A 253 -17.25 10.53 -3.38
C SER A 253 -16.42 11.70 -3.93
N LYS A 254 -15.75 12.46 -3.06
CA LYS A 254 -14.86 13.57 -3.45
C LYS A 254 -13.54 13.10 -4.05
N PHE A 255 -13.14 11.86 -3.77
CA PHE A 255 -11.85 11.30 -4.18
C PHE A 255 -11.92 10.54 -5.49
N HIS A 256 -13.11 10.26 -6.04
CA HIS A 256 -13.26 9.38 -7.20
C HIS A 256 -14.26 9.96 -8.20
N PRO A 257 -14.00 9.90 -9.53
CA PRO A 257 -15.00 10.24 -10.52
C PRO A 257 -16.28 9.40 -10.33
N PRO A 258 -17.50 9.95 -10.52
CA PRO A 258 -18.74 9.29 -10.13
C PRO A 258 -18.90 7.85 -10.67
N TYR A 259 -18.54 7.61 -11.92
CA TYR A 259 -18.64 6.27 -12.53
C TYR A 259 -17.67 5.24 -11.91
N LEU A 260 -16.45 5.65 -11.54
CA LEU A 260 -15.49 4.79 -10.84
C LEU A 260 -15.89 4.60 -9.39
N PHE A 261 -16.40 5.66 -8.75
CA PHE A 261 -16.88 5.61 -7.38
C PHE A 261 -17.98 4.57 -7.20
N VAL A 262 -18.98 4.57 -8.08
CA VAL A 262 -20.06 3.57 -8.07
C VAL A 262 -19.51 2.17 -8.32
N GLU A 263 -18.57 1.99 -9.26
CA GLU A 263 -17.96 0.68 -9.51
C GLU A 263 -17.22 0.17 -8.25
N LEU A 264 -16.41 1.02 -7.61
CA LEU A 264 -15.69 0.70 -6.37
C LEU A 264 -16.65 0.33 -5.22
N LEU A 265 -17.76 1.06 -5.05
CA LEU A 265 -18.80 0.76 -4.06
C LEU A 265 -19.36 -0.66 -4.21
N HIS A 266 -19.68 -1.05 -5.45
CA HIS A 266 -20.20 -2.39 -5.72
C HIS A 266 -19.17 -3.48 -5.44
N TRP A 267 -17.89 -3.24 -5.77
CA TRP A 267 -16.81 -4.18 -5.49
C TRP A 267 -16.58 -4.36 -4.00
N ILE A 268 -16.43 -3.28 -3.23
CA ILE A 268 -16.19 -3.41 -1.79
C ILE A 268 -17.37 -4.04 -1.07
N ASP A 269 -18.62 -3.65 -1.40
CA ASP A 269 -19.80 -4.29 -0.80
C ASP A 269 -19.89 -5.77 -1.15
N GLY A 270 -19.56 -6.14 -2.40
CA GLY A 270 -19.49 -7.54 -2.80
C GLY A 270 -18.47 -8.33 -1.99
N ILE A 271 -17.29 -7.76 -1.75
CA ILE A 271 -16.21 -8.32 -0.93
C ILE A 271 -16.64 -8.47 0.53
N GLU A 272 -17.24 -7.44 1.13
CA GLU A 272 -17.68 -7.47 2.54
C GLU A 272 -18.75 -8.55 2.79
N ASN A 273 -19.57 -8.84 1.79
CA ASN A 273 -20.59 -9.89 1.84
C ASN A 273 -20.07 -11.30 1.52
N LEU A 274 -18.75 -11.51 1.43
CA LEU A 274 -18.17 -12.86 1.36
C LEU A 274 -18.22 -13.52 2.74
N ARG A 275 -18.63 -14.79 2.76
CA ARG A 275 -18.75 -15.57 4.02
C ARG A 275 -17.39 -15.81 4.68
N SER A 276 -16.39 -16.21 3.90
CA SER A 276 -15.10 -16.60 4.43
C SER A 276 -14.18 -15.42 4.67
N ALA A 277 -13.67 -15.29 5.90
CA ALA A 277 -12.82 -14.18 6.31
C ALA A 277 -11.49 -14.12 5.55
N ASN A 278 -10.89 -15.26 5.24
CA ASN A 278 -9.59 -15.30 4.55
C ASN A 278 -9.68 -14.72 3.14
N GLU A 279 -10.61 -15.22 2.33
CA GLU A 279 -10.85 -14.77 0.96
C GLU A 279 -11.32 -13.31 0.95
N ARG A 280 -12.19 -12.92 1.89
CA ARG A 280 -12.59 -11.51 2.08
C ARG A 280 -11.39 -10.63 2.35
N ASN A 281 -10.51 -11.02 3.28
CA ASN A 281 -9.36 -10.19 3.65
C ASN A 281 -8.31 -10.12 2.54
N THR A 282 -8.09 -11.19 1.77
CA THR A 282 -7.21 -11.16 0.59
C THR A 282 -7.77 -10.21 -0.47
N LEU A 283 -9.08 -10.27 -0.77
CA LEU A 283 -9.70 -9.38 -1.75
C LEU A 283 -9.81 -7.93 -1.26
N ARG A 284 -9.93 -7.68 0.04
CA ARG A 284 -9.77 -6.33 0.63
C ARG A 284 -8.38 -5.78 0.38
N ALA A 285 -7.33 -6.60 0.53
CA ALA A 285 -5.96 -6.18 0.24
C ALA A 285 -5.77 -5.85 -1.26
N VAL A 286 -6.34 -6.67 -2.15
CA VAL A 286 -6.35 -6.40 -3.60
C VAL A 286 -7.08 -5.08 -3.89
N PHE A 287 -8.29 -4.90 -3.35
CA PHE A 287 -9.06 -3.66 -3.48
C PHE A 287 -8.27 -2.45 -2.98
N SER A 288 -7.64 -2.57 -1.81
CA SER A 288 -6.79 -1.55 -1.19
C SER A 288 -5.64 -1.08 -2.08
N SER A 289 -5.06 -1.99 -2.86
CA SER A 289 -3.97 -1.67 -3.81
C SER A 289 -4.44 -0.78 -4.97
N LEU A 290 -5.75 -0.73 -5.24
CA LEU A 290 -6.35 -0.03 -6.37
C LEU A 290 -7.04 1.30 -5.98
N ILE A 291 -7.32 1.53 -4.70
CA ILE A 291 -8.07 2.71 -4.22
C ILE A 291 -7.48 4.01 -4.74
N VAL A 292 -6.18 4.23 -4.53
CA VAL A 292 -5.49 5.46 -4.94
C VAL A 292 -5.38 5.55 -6.46
N LYS A 293 -5.14 4.41 -7.13
CA LYS A 293 -5.05 4.33 -8.60
C LYS A 293 -6.30 4.86 -9.30
N PHE A 294 -7.49 4.58 -8.75
CA PHE A 294 -8.76 5.05 -9.29
C PHE A 294 -9.23 6.37 -8.68
N SER A 295 -8.46 6.95 -7.76
CA SER A 295 -8.77 8.23 -7.15
C SER A 295 -8.29 9.41 -7.99
N ASN A 296 -8.64 10.61 -7.56
CA ASN A 296 -8.15 11.87 -8.09
C ASN A 296 -6.68 12.13 -7.70
N LYS A 297 -6.02 11.34 -6.84
CA LYS A 297 -4.58 11.55 -6.50
C LYS A 297 -3.66 11.18 -7.66
N ILE A 298 -2.58 11.95 -7.87
CA ILE A 298 -1.56 11.65 -8.91
C ILE A 298 -0.67 10.45 -8.52
N SER A 299 -0.35 10.31 -7.23
CA SER A 299 0.41 9.18 -6.67
C SER A 299 0.07 9.00 -5.19
N GLU A 300 0.60 7.94 -4.57
CA GLU A 300 0.42 7.62 -3.15
C GLU A 300 0.73 8.78 -2.21
N THR A 301 1.83 9.48 -2.48
CA THR A 301 2.39 10.54 -1.63
C THR A 301 2.13 11.95 -2.17
N SER A 302 1.28 12.10 -3.19
CA SER A 302 1.02 13.40 -3.80
C SER A 302 -0.23 14.04 -3.19
N GLU A 303 -0.10 15.30 -2.81
CA GLU A 303 -1.23 16.17 -2.45
C GLU A 303 -1.96 16.69 -3.70
N PHE A 304 -1.29 16.68 -4.86
CA PHE A 304 -1.86 17.14 -6.12
C PHE A 304 -2.85 16.11 -6.69
N THR A 305 -3.96 16.65 -7.21
CA THR A 305 -5.03 15.85 -7.78
C THR A 305 -5.17 16.04 -9.29
N LYS A 306 -5.45 14.96 -10.01
CA LYS A 306 -5.87 14.94 -11.41
C LYS A 306 -6.93 13.84 -11.60
N PRO A 307 -8.11 14.17 -12.17
CA PRO A 307 -9.11 13.16 -12.48
C PRO A 307 -8.53 12.05 -13.37
N PRO A 308 -8.68 10.77 -12.99
CA PRO A 308 -8.17 9.67 -13.78
C PRO A 308 -9.02 9.43 -15.02
N SER A 309 -8.37 8.97 -16.09
CA SER A 309 -9.03 8.66 -17.38
C SER A 309 -9.08 7.15 -17.59
N PHE A 310 -10.07 6.50 -16.97
CA PHE A 310 -10.32 5.07 -17.12
C PHE A 310 -11.68 4.83 -17.81
N PRO A 311 -11.82 3.77 -18.64
CA PRO A 311 -13.12 3.38 -19.16
C PRO A 311 -14.00 2.76 -18.06
N LYS A 312 -15.31 2.69 -18.30
CA LYS A 312 -16.24 1.91 -17.45
C LYS A 312 -15.81 0.44 -17.39
N GLY A 313 -15.96 -0.21 -16.24
CA GLY A 313 -15.54 -1.60 -16.04
C GLY A 313 -14.03 -1.76 -15.81
N ALA A 314 -13.28 -0.66 -15.69
CA ALA A 314 -11.86 -0.72 -15.45
C ALA A 314 -11.54 -1.32 -14.06
N VAL A 315 -12.32 -1.00 -13.03
CA VAL A 315 -12.07 -1.51 -11.67
C VAL A 315 -12.11 -3.04 -11.69
N GLY A 316 -13.13 -3.63 -12.34
CA GLY A 316 -13.24 -5.08 -12.45
C GLY A 316 -12.06 -5.74 -13.16
N LYS A 317 -11.59 -5.16 -14.28
CA LYS A 317 -10.41 -5.66 -15.00
C LYS A 317 -9.14 -5.58 -14.16
N TRP A 318 -8.98 -4.53 -13.37
CA TRP A 318 -7.83 -4.37 -12.49
C TRP A 318 -7.90 -5.27 -11.25
N MET A 319 -9.09 -5.48 -10.67
CA MET A 319 -9.31 -6.46 -9.61
C MET A 319 -8.95 -7.88 -10.07
N GLU A 320 -9.36 -8.26 -11.29
CA GLU A 320 -9.02 -9.55 -11.90
C GLU A 320 -7.52 -9.73 -12.02
N ARG A 321 -6.86 -8.79 -12.71
CA ARG A 321 -5.41 -8.81 -12.95
C ARG A 321 -4.62 -8.83 -11.66
N LYS A 322 -4.95 -7.98 -10.69
CA LYS A 322 -4.23 -7.91 -9.41
C LYS A 322 -4.48 -9.12 -8.53
N THR A 323 -5.67 -9.71 -8.56
CA THR A 323 -5.92 -10.99 -7.87
C THR A 323 -5.08 -12.10 -8.50
N GLN A 324 -5.08 -12.22 -9.82
CA GLN A 324 -4.27 -13.20 -10.54
C GLN A 324 -2.77 -13.02 -10.28
N GLU A 325 -2.26 -11.79 -10.37
CA GLU A 325 -0.86 -11.44 -10.08
C GLU A 325 -0.47 -11.85 -8.66
N LEU A 326 -1.28 -11.48 -7.66
CA LEU A 326 -1.04 -11.86 -6.27
C LEU A 326 -0.99 -13.38 -6.12
N LEU A 327 -2.00 -14.10 -6.60
CA LEU A 327 -2.07 -15.56 -6.45
C LEU A 327 -0.90 -16.26 -7.14
N ASN A 328 -0.48 -15.81 -8.32
CA ASN A 328 0.70 -16.34 -9.00
C ASN A 328 1.97 -16.15 -8.17
N ASN A 329 2.16 -14.95 -7.63
CA ASN A 329 3.33 -14.63 -6.83
C ASN A 329 3.34 -15.39 -5.48
N GLN A 330 2.19 -15.57 -4.83
CA GLN A 330 2.07 -16.36 -3.60
C GLN A 330 2.28 -17.87 -3.86
N LEU A 331 1.90 -18.37 -5.03
CA LEU A 331 2.20 -19.75 -5.45
C LEU A 331 3.69 -19.93 -5.77
N GLU A 332 4.32 -18.93 -6.39
CA GLU A 332 5.76 -18.96 -6.64
C GLU A 332 6.56 -18.89 -5.34
N LEU A 333 6.12 -18.07 -4.37
CA LEU A 333 6.66 -18.09 -3.01
C LEU A 333 6.52 -19.47 -2.39
N ALA A 334 5.38 -20.16 -2.54
CA ALA A 334 5.20 -21.50 -1.98
C ALA A 334 6.23 -22.51 -2.50
N LYS A 335 6.73 -22.35 -3.73
CA LYS A 335 7.81 -23.18 -4.28
C LYS A 335 9.18 -22.79 -3.71
N ARG A 336 9.41 -21.51 -3.47
CA ARG A 336 10.70 -20.97 -3.01
C ARG A 336 10.92 -21.18 -1.51
N ILE A 337 9.87 -21.10 -0.69
CA ILE A 337 9.93 -21.15 0.78
C ILE A 337 8.94 -22.17 1.40
N PRO A 338 8.83 -23.41 0.89
CA PRO A 338 7.78 -24.36 1.25
C PRO A 338 7.78 -24.79 2.73
N LYS A 339 8.92 -24.69 3.40
CA LYS A 339 9.14 -25.16 4.78
C LYS A 339 9.40 -24.04 5.79
N THR A 340 9.31 -22.78 5.36
CA THR A 340 9.54 -21.65 6.26
C THR A 340 8.38 -21.49 7.23
N ILE A 341 8.67 -20.97 8.42
CA ILE A 341 7.66 -20.67 9.42
C ILE A 341 6.93 -19.38 8.99
N PRO A 342 5.59 -19.33 9.00
CA PRO A 342 4.85 -18.11 8.68
C PRO A 342 5.27 -16.93 9.54
N ALA A 343 5.30 -15.75 8.91
CA ALA A 343 5.58 -14.50 9.61
C ALA A 343 4.63 -14.27 10.79
N VAL A 344 5.16 -13.87 11.93
CA VAL A 344 4.37 -13.44 13.09
C VAL A 344 4.15 -11.93 12.99
N LEU A 345 2.89 -11.49 12.98
CA LEU A 345 2.52 -10.09 12.79
C LEU A 345 1.72 -9.57 13.98
N TRP A 346 2.15 -8.43 14.53
CA TRP A 346 1.43 -7.64 15.52
C TRP A 346 0.95 -6.32 14.95
N ASN A 347 -0.17 -5.82 15.48
CA ASN A 347 -0.74 -4.54 15.12
C ASN A 347 -0.88 -3.63 16.35
N GLU A 348 0.25 -3.25 16.94
CA GLU A 348 0.26 -2.52 18.21
C GLU A 348 1.14 -1.26 18.14
N ASN A 349 0.90 -0.36 19.09
CA ASN A 349 1.86 0.70 19.39
C ASN A 349 3.15 0.06 19.92
N ILE A 350 4.30 0.40 19.35
CA ILE A 350 5.60 -0.14 19.79
C ILE A 350 5.86 0.10 21.28
N LEU A 351 5.34 1.19 21.85
CA LEU A 351 5.49 1.52 23.26
C LEU A 351 4.70 0.57 24.17
N GLU A 352 3.64 -0.05 23.66
CA GLU A 352 2.76 -0.97 24.38
C GLU A 352 3.00 -2.44 24.00
N LEU A 353 3.66 -2.70 22.87
CA LEU A 353 3.93 -4.04 22.35
C LEU A 353 4.67 -4.93 23.37
N VAL A 354 4.10 -6.09 23.71
CA VAL A 354 4.77 -7.14 24.51
C VAL A 354 5.94 -7.74 23.72
N GLY A 355 5.70 -8.01 22.44
CA GLY A 355 6.73 -8.33 21.45
C GLY A 355 7.26 -9.76 21.50
N PRO A 356 8.40 -10.01 20.84
CA PRO A 356 9.11 -11.28 20.88
C PRO A 356 9.62 -11.65 22.28
N GLU A 357 10.12 -12.87 22.41
CA GLU A 357 10.88 -13.31 23.58
C GLU A 357 12.10 -12.38 23.83
N GLU A 358 12.45 -12.17 25.10
CA GLU A 358 13.65 -11.42 25.47
C GLU A 358 14.92 -12.14 25.02
N ASN A 359 15.95 -11.38 24.65
CA ASN A 359 17.24 -11.90 24.18
C ASN A 359 17.16 -12.92 23.03
N ALA A 360 16.17 -12.79 22.15
CA ALA A 360 15.88 -13.77 21.11
C ALA A 360 16.10 -13.27 19.68
N ILE A 361 16.14 -11.96 19.44
CA ILE A 361 16.23 -11.40 18.08
C ILE A 361 17.69 -11.26 17.66
N ASP A 362 18.07 -11.95 16.59
CA ASP A 362 19.41 -11.90 16.01
C ASP A 362 19.61 -10.63 15.17
N CYS A 363 18.56 -10.17 14.49
CA CYS A 363 18.64 -9.04 13.58
C CYS A 363 17.35 -8.21 13.59
N THR A 364 17.46 -6.94 13.96
CA THR A 364 16.40 -5.96 13.71
C THR A 364 16.78 -5.11 12.50
N ILE A 365 15.88 -4.98 11.51
CA ILE A 365 16.04 -4.01 10.40
C ILE A 365 14.79 -3.16 10.37
N THR A 366 14.92 -1.85 10.58
CA THR A 366 13.72 -1.02 10.72
C THR A 366 13.95 0.46 10.39
N SER A 367 12.86 1.17 10.11
CA SER A 367 12.84 2.62 9.96
C SER A 367 11.63 3.16 10.72
N PRO A 368 11.83 3.64 11.96
CA PRO A 368 10.75 4.24 12.71
C PRO A 368 10.30 5.52 12.00
N PRO A 369 9.03 5.93 12.16
CA PRO A 369 8.67 7.28 11.81
C PRO A 369 9.53 8.23 12.68
N PHE A 370 10.06 9.30 12.07
CA PHE A 370 10.90 10.32 12.73
C PHE A 370 10.42 11.73 12.35
N PRO A 371 10.87 12.81 13.03
CA PRO A 371 10.39 14.14 12.72
C PRO A 371 10.59 14.50 11.24
N GLY A 372 9.61 15.18 10.65
CA GLY A 372 9.64 15.49 9.21
C GLY A 372 9.48 14.29 8.25
N THR A 373 9.11 13.09 8.71
CA THR A 373 8.55 12.05 7.83
C THR A 373 7.12 12.38 7.40
N TYR A 374 6.57 11.54 6.52
CA TYR A 374 5.17 11.62 6.12
C TYR A 374 4.20 11.55 7.31
N ASP A 375 3.03 12.17 7.13
CA ASP A 375 1.87 11.90 7.95
C ASP A 375 1.22 10.57 7.50
N TYR A 376 1.51 9.47 8.20
CA TYR A 376 1.05 8.15 7.78
C TYR A 376 -0.46 8.01 7.90
N LEU A 377 -1.11 8.72 8.83
CA LEU A 377 -2.56 8.73 8.91
C LEU A 377 -3.16 9.36 7.66
N GLU A 378 -2.71 10.55 7.26
CA GLU A 378 -3.22 11.22 6.06
C GLU A 378 -2.97 10.40 4.78
N LEU A 379 -1.79 9.78 4.66
CA LEU A 379 -1.46 8.92 3.53
C LEU A 379 -2.42 7.73 3.39
N HIS A 380 -2.88 7.17 4.51
CA HIS A 380 -3.68 5.96 4.54
C HIS A 380 -5.18 6.19 4.80
N GLU A 381 -5.60 7.41 5.13
CA GLU A 381 -6.99 7.73 5.52
C GLU A 381 -8.00 7.30 4.44
N LEU A 382 -7.69 7.57 3.17
CA LEU A 382 -8.56 7.18 2.06
C LEU A 382 -8.79 5.66 2.04
N ARG A 383 -7.74 4.87 2.29
CA ARG A 383 -7.84 3.40 2.35
C ARG A 383 -8.60 2.96 3.59
N MET A 384 -8.29 3.54 4.74
CA MET A 384 -8.95 3.21 6.00
C MET A 384 -10.45 3.44 5.92
N LYS A 385 -10.87 4.61 5.42
CA LYS A 385 -12.30 4.91 5.23
C LYS A 385 -12.95 3.97 4.22
N TRP A 386 -12.31 3.67 3.10
CA TRP A 386 -12.79 2.67 2.10
C TRP A 386 -12.84 1.23 2.59
N LEU A 387 -12.10 0.90 3.64
CA LEU A 387 -12.05 -0.43 4.24
C LEU A 387 -12.69 -0.46 5.61
N ASP A 388 -13.35 0.62 6.03
CA ASP A 388 -14.08 0.67 7.29
C ASP A 388 -13.19 0.38 8.52
N ILE A 389 -11.90 0.69 8.39
CA ILE A 389 -10.86 0.59 9.42
C ILE A 389 -10.86 1.88 10.23
N SER A 390 -10.81 1.75 11.56
CA SER A 390 -10.73 2.90 12.46
C SER A 390 -9.38 3.60 12.33
N SER A 391 -9.39 4.92 12.19
CA SER A 391 -8.20 5.76 12.27
C SER A 391 -7.76 6.05 13.71
N GLY A 392 -8.60 5.75 14.72
CA GLY A 392 -8.36 6.09 16.13
C GLY A 392 -7.00 5.61 16.66
N PRO A 393 -6.63 4.32 16.49
CA PRO A 393 -5.33 3.82 16.94
C PRO A 393 -4.15 4.57 16.33
N LEU A 394 -4.17 4.83 15.02
CA LEU A 394 -3.09 5.57 14.36
C LEU A 394 -3.08 7.05 14.75
N SER A 395 -4.26 7.66 14.87
CA SER A 395 -4.40 9.07 15.25
C SER A 395 -3.87 9.37 16.65
N SER A 396 -3.98 8.42 17.59
CA SER A 396 -3.60 8.63 18.99
C SER A 396 -2.27 7.96 19.38
N GLY A 397 -1.90 6.87 18.71
CA GLY A 397 -0.71 6.07 19.05
C GLY A 397 0.51 6.32 18.17
N GLU A 398 0.42 7.10 17.08
CA GLU A 398 1.57 7.36 16.22
C GLU A 398 2.67 8.09 16.99
N ILE A 399 3.92 7.62 16.86
CA ILE A 399 5.06 8.07 17.67
C ILE A 399 5.82 9.28 17.10
N THR A 400 5.19 10.12 16.27
CA THR A 400 5.83 11.26 15.56
C THR A 400 4.94 12.50 15.46
N ASN A 401 5.20 13.36 14.45
CA ASN A 401 4.77 14.75 14.24
C ASN A 401 3.31 15.06 14.62
N ARG A 402 2.41 14.07 14.52
CA ARG A 402 1.00 14.23 14.91
C ARG A 402 0.79 14.31 16.43
N ASN A 403 1.55 13.53 17.19
CA ASN A 403 1.37 13.37 18.64
C ASN A 403 2.59 13.82 19.46
N TYR A 404 3.74 13.96 18.82
CA TYR A 404 5.00 14.30 19.48
C TYR A 404 5.73 15.41 18.72
N SER A 405 6.13 16.44 19.47
CA SER A 405 7.06 17.43 18.96
C SER A 405 8.46 16.82 18.73
N PRO A 406 9.30 17.41 17.87
CA PRO A 406 10.69 16.99 17.70
C PRO A 406 11.46 16.87 19.03
N ARG A 407 11.17 17.75 20.00
CA ARG A 407 11.76 17.70 21.35
C ARG A 407 11.33 16.46 22.14
N GLN A 408 10.06 16.08 22.04
CA GLN A 408 9.51 14.89 22.71
C GLN A 408 9.94 13.59 22.02
N TRP A 409 10.22 13.62 20.72
CA TRP A 409 10.65 12.43 19.96
C TRP A 409 11.92 11.80 20.54
N LYS A 410 12.82 12.58 21.17
CA LYS A 410 13.96 12.04 21.92
C LYS A 410 13.55 11.03 22.99
N GLN A 411 12.53 11.34 23.79
CA GLN A 411 12.08 10.44 24.84
C GLN A 411 11.50 9.17 24.24
N VAL A 412 10.62 9.33 23.25
CA VAL A 412 9.97 8.22 22.55
C VAL A 412 11.00 7.31 21.86
N PHE A 413 12.02 7.91 21.23
CA PHE A 413 13.16 7.20 20.66
C PHE A 413 13.85 6.30 21.68
N ARG A 414 14.17 6.84 22.85
CA ARG A 414 14.82 6.06 23.92
C ARG A 414 13.93 4.92 24.40
N GLU A 415 12.63 5.17 24.56
CA GLU A 415 11.68 4.17 25.06
C GLU A 415 11.58 2.97 24.12
N PHE A 416 11.37 3.19 22.81
CA PHE A 416 11.32 2.04 21.90
C PHE A 416 12.69 1.38 21.73
N MET A 417 13.80 2.13 21.73
CA MET A 417 15.15 1.55 21.65
C MET A 417 15.47 0.66 22.85
N LEU A 418 14.99 0.99 24.06
CA LEU A 418 15.10 0.13 25.24
C LEU A 418 14.33 -1.19 25.04
N LYS A 419 13.15 -1.15 24.42
CA LYS A 419 12.39 -2.38 24.11
C LYS A 419 13.12 -3.24 23.09
N LEU A 420 13.65 -2.63 22.02
CA LEU A 420 14.47 -3.35 21.04
C LEU A 420 15.68 -4.01 21.70
N ARG A 421 16.35 -3.31 22.62
CA ARG A 421 17.49 -3.88 23.35
C ARG A 421 17.09 -5.14 24.12
N ARG A 422 15.98 -5.09 24.86
CA ARG A 422 15.48 -6.24 25.66
C ARG A 422 15.20 -7.47 24.80
N TRP A 423 14.72 -7.28 23.58
CA TRP A 423 14.44 -8.39 22.67
C TRP A 423 15.67 -8.87 21.89
N THR A 424 16.71 -8.05 21.76
CA THR A 424 17.90 -8.37 20.97
C THR A 424 18.78 -9.37 21.71
N ALA A 425 19.21 -10.43 21.04
CA ALA A 425 20.15 -11.40 21.57
C ALA A 425 21.52 -10.76 21.89
N GLU A 426 22.39 -11.47 22.62
CA GLU A 426 23.71 -10.97 23.04
C GLU A 426 24.56 -10.52 21.84
N GLU A 427 24.64 -11.36 20.80
CA GLU A 427 25.32 -11.05 19.52
C GLU A 427 24.38 -10.42 18.47
N GLY A 428 23.15 -10.11 18.87
CA GLY A 428 22.13 -9.55 17.99
C GLY A 428 22.45 -8.10 17.61
N VAL A 429 22.01 -7.71 16.43
CA VAL A 429 22.25 -6.35 15.90
C VAL A 429 20.97 -5.64 15.51
N CYS A 430 21.03 -4.31 15.50
CA CYS A 430 19.95 -3.47 14.97
C CYS A 430 20.48 -2.56 13.85
N TYR A 431 19.92 -2.72 12.66
CA TYR A 431 20.08 -1.84 11.51
C TYR A 431 18.92 -0.83 11.49
N LEU A 432 19.22 0.41 11.85
CA LEU A 432 18.26 1.50 11.96
C LEU A 432 18.42 2.46 10.77
N LEU A 433 17.37 2.65 9.98
CA LEU A 433 17.34 3.65 8.92
C LEU A 433 16.68 4.95 9.41
N LEU A 434 17.44 6.04 9.44
CA LEU A 434 16.95 7.38 9.74
C LEU A 434 17.42 8.39 8.70
N GLY A 435 16.52 9.30 8.33
CA GLY A 435 16.85 10.47 7.55
C GLY A 435 17.21 11.66 8.44
N ASP A 436 17.76 12.69 7.81
CA ASP A 436 17.85 14.01 8.43
C ASP A 436 16.50 14.72 8.40
N TRP A 437 16.29 15.57 9.40
CA TRP A 437 15.12 16.43 9.49
C TRP A 437 15.50 17.86 9.87
N ILE A 438 14.52 18.75 9.79
CA ILE A 438 14.65 20.14 10.21
C ILE A 438 13.95 20.32 11.54
N GLU A 439 14.66 20.91 12.50
CA GLU A 439 14.11 21.34 13.79
C GLU A 439 14.57 22.79 14.03
N ASN A 440 13.62 23.71 14.26
CA ASN A 440 13.90 25.14 14.46
C ASN A 440 14.81 25.74 13.36
N ASN A 441 14.51 25.45 12.09
CA ASN A 441 15.30 25.86 10.92
C ASN A 441 16.76 25.39 10.91
N LYS A 442 17.08 24.34 11.69
CA LYS A 442 18.39 23.70 11.69
C LYS A 442 18.27 22.24 11.30
N ARG A 443 19.22 21.78 10.50
CA ARG A 443 19.38 20.36 10.19
C ARG A 443 19.75 19.59 11.45
N VAL A 444 19.00 18.54 11.73
CA VAL A 444 19.34 17.51 12.71
C VAL A 444 19.75 16.27 11.95
N SER A 445 20.98 15.80 12.19
CA SER A 445 21.46 14.58 11.54
C SER A 445 20.91 13.35 12.26
N GLY A 446 20.28 12.44 11.51
CA GLY A 446 19.75 11.19 12.08
C GLY A 446 20.85 10.31 12.69
N LEU A 447 22.03 10.28 12.07
CA LEU A 447 23.21 9.58 12.59
C LEU A 447 23.73 10.22 13.89
N LYS A 448 23.97 11.53 13.89
CA LYS A 448 24.46 12.24 15.09
C LYS A 448 23.47 12.17 16.25
N PHE A 449 22.17 12.25 15.94
CA PHE A 449 21.10 12.08 16.91
C PHE A 449 21.15 10.68 17.53
N THR A 450 21.23 9.65 16.71
CA THR A 450 21.30 8.25 17.17
C THR A 450 22.51 8.04 18.07
N HIS A 451 23.70 8.46 17.62
CA HIS A 451 24.93 8.36 18.42
C HIS A 451 24.80 9.08 19.77
N LYS A 452 24.12 10.23 19.82
CA LYS A 452 23.95 11.00 21.06
C LYS A 452 23.03 10.32 22.08
N TYR A 453 22.00 9.60 21.63
CA TYR A 453 20.91 9.15 22.51
C TYR A 453 20.76 7.64 22.66
N SER A 454 21.38 6.83 21.79
CA SER A 454 21.37 5.37 21.87
C SER A 454 22.31 4.82 22.96
N ASP A 455 23.48 5.41 23.15
CA ASP A 455 24.47 5.00 24.17
C ASP A 455 23.87 4.89 25.58
N SER A 456 23.12 5.91 25.97
CA SER A 456 22.44 5.99 27.27
C SER A 456 21.26 5.05 27.47
N VAL A 457 20.93 4.23 26.47
CA VAL A 457 19.98 3.11 26.56
C VAL A 457 20.65 1.76 26.27
N GLY A 458 21.99 1.71 26.28
CA GLY A 458 22.78 0.49 26.11
C GLY A 458 22.92 0.05 24.66
N TRP A 459 22.92 0.99 23.72
CA TRP A 459 23.20 0.73 22.30
C TRP A 459 24.41 1.54 21.87
N LYS A 460 25.39 0.90 21.23
CA LYS A 460 26.56 1.55 20.64
C LYS A 460 26.48 1.56 19.13
N VAL A 461 26.79 2.71 18.54
CA VAL A 461 26.93 2.85 17.08
C VAL A 461 28.23 2.17 16.64
N ALA A 462 28.13 0.96 16.10
CA ALA A 462 29.27 0.18 15.64
C ALA A 462 29.68 0.49 14.18
N GLY A 463 28.78 1.10 13.41
CA GLY A 463 29.05 1.52 12.04
C GLY A 463 27.89 2.28 11.43
N SER A 464 28.13 2.91 10.28
CA SER A 464 27.06 3.49 9.47
C SER A 464 27.40 3.53 7.99
N ALA A 465 26.37 3.73 7.18
CA ALA A 465 26.47 4.24 5.83
C ALA A 465 25.49 5.40 5.66
N SER A 466 25.94 6.49 5.03
CA SER A 466 25.11 7.66 4.74
C SER A 466 25.15 7.93 3.25
N VAL A 467 23.99 8.27 2.68
CA VAL A 467 23.88 8.77 1.30
C VAL A 467 23.09 10.06 1.29
N GLU A 468 23.60 11.04 0.55
CA GLU A 468 22.87 12.27 0.28
C GLU A 468 21.64 11.96 -0.59
N ARG A 469 20.52 12.64 -0.34
CA ARG A 469 19.24 12.44 -1.05
C ARG A 469 18.86 13.74 -1.76
N GLU A 470 18.45 13.60 -3.02
CA GLU A 470 17.93 14.72 -3.80
C GLU A 470 16.63 15.25 -3.19
N ILE A 471 16.57 16.57 -2.98
CA ILE A 471 15.38 17.26 -2.46
C ILE A 471 14.67 17.93 -3.64
N PHE A 472 13.50 17.41 -4.02
CA PHE A 472 12.71 17.97 -5.13
C PHE A 472 11.88 19.19 -4.73
N ASP A 473 11.46 19.27 -3.48
CA ASP A 473 10.69 20.39 -2.96
C ASP A 473 11.59 21.61 -2.71
N SER A 474 11.21 22.77 -3.24
CA SER A 474 12.03 23.99 -3.16
C SER A 474 12.15 24.52 -1.73
N ASN A 475 11.11 24.39 -0.92
CA ASN A 475 11.11 24.90 0.45
C ASN A 475 11.98 24.03 1.35
N LEU A 476 11.88 22.70 1.21
CA LEU A 476 12.78 21.77 1.88
C LEU A 476 14.22 21.96 1.43
N ARG A 477 14.47 22.21 0.14
CA ARG A 477 15.83 22.46 -0.37
C ARG A 477 16.43 23.71 0.28
N LEU A 478 15.65 24.78 0.41
CA LEU A 478 16.06 26.00 1.13
C LEU A 478 16.33 25.71 2.62
N ALA A 479 15.48 24.91 3.26
CA ALA A 479 15.61 24.59 4.68
C ALA A 479 16.84 23.73 5.02
N PHE A 480 17.21 22.78 4.15
CA PHE A 480 18.43 21.96 4.32
C PHE A 480 19.70 22.69 3.86
N GLY A 481 19.56 23.74 3.04
CA GLY A 481 20.66 24.56 2.54
C GLY A 481 21.74 23.74 1.82
N GLU A 482 22.98 24.22 1.87
CA GLU A 482 24.14 23.55 1.23
C GLU A 482 24.49 22.20 1.86
N SER A 483 24.03 21.94 3.08
CA SER A 483 24.34 20.70 3.80
C SER A 483 23.59 19.48 3.24
N GLY A 484 22.58 19.70 2.41
CA GLY A 484 21.75 18.66 1.83
C GLY A 484 20.92 17.89 2.86
N LYS A 485 20.12 16.95 2.37
CA LYS A 485 19.41 15.98 3.20
C LYS A 485 20.09 14.63 3.06
N TRP A 486 20.43 14.00 4.17
CA TRP A 486 21.05 12.68 4.16
C TRP A 486 20.08 11.61 4.69
N GLU A 487 20.33 10.38 4.28
CA GLU A 487 19.73 9.20 4.85
C GLU A 487 20.85 8.29 5.36
N HIS A 488 20.64 7.70 6.54
CA HIS A 488 21.64 6.98 7.30
C HIS A 488 21.12 5.59 7.64
N LEU A 489 21.86 4.57 7.21
CA LEU A 489 21.73 3.20 7.71
C LEU A 489 22.76 3.01 8.83
N ILE A 490 22.28 2.77 10.05
CA ILE A 490 23.08 2.82 11.27
C ILE A 490 23.08 1.42 11.90
N LEU A 491 24.27 0.88 12.15
CA LEU A 491 24.44 -0.38 12.85
C LEU A 491 24.63 -0.13 14.35
N LEU A 492 23.77 -0.76 15.15
CA LEU A 492 23.77 -0.69 16.60
C LEU A 492 24.03 -2.09 17.19
N ARG A 493 24.85 -2.14 18.24
CA ARG A 493 25.14 -3.32 19.08
C ARG A 493 24.99 -2.98 20.56
N GLN A 494 24.74 -3.97 21.42
CA GLN A 494 24.58 -3.74 22.86
C GLN A 494 25.89 -3.40 23.56
#